data_AF-A0A6I2H753-F1
#
_entry.id   AF-A0A6I2H753-F1
#
_cell.length_a   1.000
_cell.length_b   1.000
_cell.length_c   1.000
_cell.angle_alpha   90.00
_cell.angle_beta   90.00
_cell.angle_gamma   90.00
#
_symmetry.space_group_name_H-M   'P 1'
#
loop_
_entity.id
_entity.type
_entity.pdbx_description
1 polymer ?
#
loop_
_entity_poly.entity_id
_entity_poly.type
_entity_poly.pdbx_seq_one_letter_code
_entity_poly.pdbx_strand_id
1 'polypeptide(L)'
;MTPSSPQRSPPPGPRLPRGVRVAALVCFVLSSLTLFRSLQDLVLLAHLGELRDYASRPASAARELPSGLDPEVERRALEAQVSALEPMREPRALILVGLAGACFLCIGAAGHLLRRAGMLPREGMRQLLGRAALAAAFLRTVDGAQLAVVWRRMGTVGAELMDRMPGFADLKDPALAEQVRTAMPAFFSAAAVVHTALVAGLFLLLAQYFRSERVRALVAAQEPQLGRDA
;
A
#
# COMPACT_ATOMS: atom_id res chain seq x y z
N MET A 1 -15.88 -45.83 -41.99
CA MET A 1 -14.87 -44.83 -41.60
C MET A 1 -15.44 -43.46 -41.92
N THR A 2 -16.07 -42.83 -40.93
CA THR A 2 -16.59 -41.45 -41.05
C THR A 2 -15.45 -40.47 -40.76
N PRO A 3 -15.21 -39.47 -41.61
CA PRO A 3 -14.13 -38.51 -41.38
C PRO A 3 -14.45 -37.69 -40.13
N SER A 4 -13.51 -37.66 -39.20
CA SER A 4 -13.54 -36.83 -38.00
C SER A 4 -13.51 -35.35 -38.40
N SER A 5 -14.62 -34.66 -38.16
CA SER A 5 -14.73 -33.22 -38.33
C SER A 5 -13.63 -32.50 -37.55
N PRO A 6 -12.90 -31.55 -38.14
CA PRO A 6 -11.89 -30.78 -37.42
C PRO A 6 -12.56 -29.98 -36.29
N GLN A 7 -12.14 -30.26 -35.04
CA GLN A 7 -12.47 -29.47 -33.86
C GLN A 7 -12.01 -28.02 -34.11
N ARG A 8 -12.92 -27.14 -34.52
CA ARG A 8 -12.65 -25.71 -34.55
C ARG A 8 -12.50 -25.26 -33.10
N SER A 9 -11.32 -24.75 -32.76
CA SER A 9 -11.07 -24.08 -31.49
C SER A 9 -12.16 -23.02 -31.27
N PRO A 10 -12.77 -22.92 -30.08
CA PRO A 10 -13.77 -21.89 -29.84
C PRO A 10 -13.15 -20.51 -30.11
N PRO A 11 -13.90 -19.58 -30.72
CA PRO A 11 -13.40 -18.25 -31.01
C PRO A 11 -12.91 -17.60 -29.70
N PRO A 12 -11.81 -16.83 -29.73
CA PRO A 12 -11.31 -16.15 -28.54
C PRO A 12 -12.42 -15.26 -27.99
N GLY A 13 -12.83 -15.52 -26.74
CA GLY A 13 -13.94 -14.81 -26.10
C GLY A 13 -13.76 -13.28 -26.10
N PRO A 14 -14.86 -12.53 -25.93
CA PRO A 14 -14.85 -11.07 -26.01
C PRO A 14 -13.81 -10.46 -25.07
N ARG A 15 -12.86 -9.70 -25.63
CA ARG A 15 -11.76 -9.07 -24.90
C ARG A 15 -12.23 -7.73 -24.33
N LEU A 16 -11.97 -7.50 -23.04
CA LEU A 16 -12.23 -6.21 -22.42
C LEU A 16 -11.55 -5.06 -23.19
N PRO A 17 -12.19 -3.88 -23.26
CA PRO A 17 -11.60 -2.68 -23.84
C PRO A 17 -10.26 -2.34 -23.19
N ARG A 18 -9.33 -1.80 -23.99
CA ARG A 18 -7.94 -1.51 -23.53
C ARG A 18 -7.92 -0.65 -22.26
N GLY A 19 -8.75 0.38 -22.16
CA GLY A 19 -8.82 1.24 -20.96
C GLY A 19 -9.23 0.51 -19.69
N VAL A 20 -10.22 -0.39 -19.77
CA VAL A 20 -10.65 -1.22 -18.62
C VAL A 20 -9.56 -2.19 -18.21
N ARG A 21 -8.85 -2.78 -19.19
CA ARG A 21 -7.71 -3.67 -18.91
C ARG A 21 -6.55 -2.95 -18.24
N VAL A 22 -6.18 -1.76 -18.72
CA VAL A 22 -5.11 -0.96 -18.12
C VAL A 22 -5.48 -0.56 -16.69
N ALA A 23 -6.71 -0.07 -16.47
CA ALA A 23 -7.17 0.27 -15.12
C ALA A 23 -7.16 -0.94 -14.18
N ALA A 24 -7.57 -2.13 -14.67
CA ALA A 24 -7.53 -3.36 -13.88
C ALA A 24 -6.08 -3.77 -13.55
N LEU A 25 -5.15 -3.62 -14.50
CA LEU A 25 -3.73 -3.89 -14.27
C LEU A 25 -3.13 -2.92 -13.24
N VAL A 26 -3.43 -1.63 -13.35
CA VAL A 26 -2.98 -0.61 -12.39
C VAL A 26 -3.53 -0.92 -11.00
N CYS A 27 -4.82 -1.26 -10.90
CA CYS A 27 -5.43 -1.63 -9.63
C CYS A 27 -4.79 -2.89 -9.04
N PHE A 28 -4.53 -3.91 -9.86
CA PHE A 28 -3.85 -5.14 -9.43
C PHE A 28 -2.47 -4.82 -8.83
N VAL A 29 -1.62 -4.09 -9.56
CA VAL A 29 -0.26 -3.75 -9.12
C VAL A 29 -0.30 -2.90 -7.85
N LEU A 30 -1.12 -1.86 -7.83
CA LEU A 30 -1.25 -0.97 -6.67
C LEU A 30 -1.70 -1.74 -5.42
N SER A 31 -2.72 -2.60 -5.56
CA SER A 31 -3.21 -3.44 -4.47
C SER A 31 -2.18 -4.45 -4.00
N SER A 32 -1.41 -5.07 -4.90
CA SER A 32 -0.33 -5.99 -4.52
C SER A 32 0.76 -5.30 -3.71
N LEU A 33 1.23 -4.14 -4.14
CA LEU A 33 2.25 -3.37 -3.42
C LEU A 33 1.74 -2.89 -2.05
N THR A 34 0.50 -2.40 -2.01
CA THR A 34 -0.13 -1.94 -0.77
C THR A 34 -0.34 -3.11 0.20
N LEU A 35 -0.82 -4.26 -0.28
CA LEU A 35 -0.99 -5.48 0.51
C LEU A 35 0.35 -5.93 1.11
N PHE A 36 1.39 -6.04 0.28
CA PHE A 36 2.72 -6.45 0.74
C PHE A 36 3.23 -5.53 1.87
N ARG A 37 3.12 -4.21 1.69
CA ARG A 37 3.52 -3.23 2.70
C ARG A 37 2.69 -3.35 3.98
N SER A 38 1.36 -3.52 3.87
CA SER A 38 0.49 -3.70 5.04
C SER A 38 0.82 -4.97 5.83
N LEU A 39 1.20 -6.06 5.14
CA LEU A 39 1.65 -7.29 5.79
C LEU A 39 2.99 -7.10 6.50
N GLN A 40 3.95 -6.37 5.91
CA GLN A 40 5.20 -6.03 6.58
C GLN A 40 4.96 -5.22 7.87
N ASP A 41 4.07 -4.21 7.80
CA ASP A 41 3.71 -3.41 8.97
C ASP A 41 2.98 -4.24 10.04
N LEU A 42 2.14 -5.22 9.64
CA LEU A 42 1.52 -6.15 10.58
C LEU A 42 2.53 -7.06 11.27
N VAL A 43 3.51 -7.58 10.53
CA VAL A 43 4.61 -8.37 11.09
C VAL A 43 5.42 -7.53 12.08
N LEU A 44 5.71 -6.28 11.75
CA LEU A 44 6.36 -5.33 12.65
C LEU A 44 5.56 -5.13 13.95
N LEU A 45 4.24 -4.91 13.85
CA LEU A 45 3.38 -4.74 15.03
C LEU A 45 3.22 -6.02 15.86
N ALA A 46 3.28 -7.19 15.22
CA ALA A 46 3.25 -8.47 15.90
C ALA A 46 4.51 -8.66 16.76
N HIS A 47 5.69 -8.30 16.22
CA HIS A 47 7.00 -8.42 16.88
C HIS A 47 7.43 -7.12 17.58
N LEU A 48 6.50 -6.18 17.83
CA LEU A 48 6.82 -4.91 18.47
C LEU A 48 7.43 -5.09 19.86
N GLY A 49 7.04 -6.14 20.58
CA GLY A 49 7.64 -6.50 21.88
C GLY A 49 9.12 -6.87 21.76
N GLU A 50 9.48 -7.68 20.76
CA GLU A 50 10.88 -8.03 20.49
C GLU A 50 11.70 -6.80 20.08
N LEU A 51 11.08 -5.90 19.30
CA LEU A 51 11.71 -4.63 18.90
C LEU A 51 11.95 -3.71 20.11
N ARG A 52 11.01 -3.67 21.06
CA ARG A 52 11.16 -2.94 22.33
C ARG A 52 12.29 -3.54 23.16
N ASP A 53 12.31 -4.86 23.31
CA ASP A 53 13.34 -5.55 24.08
C ASP A 53 14.72 -5.36 23.44
N TYR A 54 14.80 -5.28 22.12
CA TYR A 54 16.02 -4.92 21.39
C TYR A 54 16.44 -3.48 21.64
N ALA A 55 15.52 -2.52 21.54
CA ALA A 55 15.79 -1.09 21.79
C ALA A 55 16.23 -0.80 23.24
N SER A 56 15.81 -1.65 24.18
CA SER A 56 16.15 -1.56 25.61
C SER A 56 17.56 -2.09 25.94
N ARG A 57 18.25 -2.75 24.99
CA ARG A 57 19.59 -3.28 25.22
C ARG A 57 20.61 -2.14 25.27
N PRO A 58 21.65 -2.25 26.11
CA PRO A 58 22.74 -1.28 26.10
C PRO A 58 23.44 -1.26 24.73
N ALA A 59 23.85 -0.08 24.28
CA ALA A 59 24.49 0.12 22.96
C ALA A 59 25.73 -0.77 22.75
N SER A 60 26.43 -1.15 23.83
CA SER A 60 27.56 -2.08 23.82
C SER A 60 27.19 -3.53 23.50
N ALA A 61 25.91 -3.91 23.62
CA ALA A 61 25.39 -5.23 23.29
C ALA A 61 24.64 -5.27 21.94
N ALA A 62 24.43 -4.11 21.31
CA ALA A 62 23.90 -4.03 19.95
C ALA A 62 25.02 -4.43 18.99
N ARG A 63 24.91 -5.64 18.42
CA ARG A 63 25.76 -6.10 17.31
C ARG A 63 25.78 -5.00 16.24
N GLU A 64 26.96 -4.64 15.72
CA GLU A 64 27.12 -3.67 14.62
C GLU A 64 26.06 -3.95 13.55
N LEU A 65 25.02 -3.12 13.54
CA LEU A 65 23.97 -3.22 12.55
C LEU A 65 24.59 -2.80 11.21
N PRO A 66 24.25 -3.48 10.10
CA PRO A 66 24.83 -3.23 8.79
C PRO A 66 24.45 -1.84 8.19
N SER A 67 23.83 -0.96 8.96
CA SER A 67 23.32 0.36 8.56
C SER A 67 24.44 1.39 8.34
N GLY A 68 25.61 1.19 8.95
CA GLY A 68 26.71 2.17 8.94
C GLY A 68 26.39 3.47 9.70
N LEU A 69 25.28 3.50 10.44
CA LEU A 69 24.90 4.61 11.33
C LEU A 69 25.54 4.42 12.71
N ASP A 70 25.71 5.54 13.43
CA ASP A 70 26.09 5.51 14.84
C ASP A 70 25.08 4.64 15.63
N PRO A 71 25.53 3.61 16.38
CA PRO A 71 24.66 2.72 17.14
C PRO A 71 23.69 3.43 18.08
N GLU A 72 24.08 4.58 18.64
CA GLU A 72 23.20 5.36 19.51
C GLU A 72 22.09 6.06 18.70
N VAL A 73 22.38 6.48 17.46
CA VAL A 73 21.37 7.07 16.56
C VAL A 73 20.33 6.04 16.18
N GLU A 74 20.78 4.83 15.83
CA GLU A 74 19.88 3.73 15.47
C GLU A 74 19.02 3.29 16.65
N ARG A 75 19.61 3.16 17.84
CA ARG A 75 18.89 2.82 19.08
C ARG A 75 17.80 3.85 19.40
N ARG A 76 18.12 5.14 19.36
CA ARG A 76 17.16 6.22 19.62
C ARG A 76 16.05 6.27 18.59
N ALA A 77 16.38 6.03 17.31
CA ALA A 77 15.36 5.96 16.26
C ALA A 77 14.40 4.78 16.47
N LEU A 78 14.92 3.63 16.91
CA LEU A 78 14.11 2.46 17.27
C LEU A 78 13.22 2.73 18.50
N GLU A 79 13.75 3.34 19.56
CA GLU A 79 12.95 3.76 20.73
C GLU A 79 11.83 4.74 20.36
N ALA A 80 12.13 5.71 19.49
CA ALA A 80 11.15 6.66 18.99
C ALA A 80 10.04 5.98 18.18
N GLN A 81 10.41 5.01 17.35
CA GLN A 81 9.46 4.22 16.57
C GLN A 81 8.57 3.37 17.50
N VAL A 82 9.17 2.63 18.44
CA VAL A 82 8.43 1.77 19.38
C VAL A 82 7.46 2.60 20.21
N SER A 83 7.92 3.68 20.85
CA SER A 83 7.09 4.57 21.67
C SER A 83 5.98 5.28 20.89
N ALA A 84 6.16 5.50 19.58
CA ALA A 84 5.13 6.01 18.70
C ALA A 84 4.08 4.95 18.34
N LEU A 85 4.50 3.70 18.12
CA LEU A 85 3.64 2.60 17.69
C LEU A 85 2.86 1.95 18.82
N GLU A 86 3.45 1.85 20.01
CA GLU A 86 2.86 1.19 21.19
C GLU A 86 1.43 1.68 21.51
N PRO A 87 1.14 2.99 21.61
CA PRO A 87 -0.22 3.46 21.92
C PRO A 87 -1.23 3.20 20.78
N MET A 88 -0.76 2.93 19.56
CA MET A 88 -1.62 2.73 18.39
C MET A 88 -1.57 1.30 17.84
N ARG A 89 -0.93 0.36 18.55
CA ARG A 89 -0.67 -1.01 18.05
C ARG A 89 -1.95 -1.71 17.61
N GLU A 90 -2.90 -1.85 18.52
CA GLU A 90 -4.18 -2.54 18.27
C GLU A 90 -5.05 -1.83 17.22
N PRO A 91 -5.35 -0.52 17.33
CA PRO A 91 -6.19 0.14 16.34
C PRO A 91 -5.55 0.16 14.95
N ARG A 92 -4.22 0.30 14.86
CA ARG A 92 -3.52 0.26 13.58
C ARG A 92 -3.51 -1.15 12.99
N ALA A 93 -3.33 -2.20 13.80
CA ALA A 93 -3.41 -3.58 13.33
C ALA A 93 -4.77 -3.89 12.70
N LEU A 94 -5.87 -3.44 13.32
CA LEU A 94 -7.22 -3.60 12.74
C LEU A 94 -7.36 -2.90 11.38
N ILE A 95 -6.85 -1.67 11.25
CA ILE A 95 -6.88 -0.93 9.98
C ILE A 95 -6.05 -1.64 8.91
N LEU A 96 -4.85 -2.12 9.25
CA LEU A 96 -3.97 -2.82 8.34
C LEU A 96 -4.56 -4.16 7.87
N VAL A 97 -5.21 -4.92 8.76
CA VAL A 97 -5.95 -6.14 8.39
C VAL A 97 -7.10 -5.81 7.43
N GLY A 98 -7.87 -4.75 7.72
CA GLY A 98 -8.93 -4.28 6.83
C GLY A 98 -8.39 -3.87 5.46
N LEU A 99 -7.27 -3.13 5.43
CA LEU A 99 -6.64 -2.66 4.21
C LEU A 99 -6.10 -3.82 3.37
N ALA A 100 -5.47 -4.79 4.04
CA ALA A 100 -5.00 -6.03 3.41
C ALA A 100 -6.18 -6.81 2.79
N GLY A 101 -7.30 -6.95 3.52
CA GLY A 101 -8.52 -7.57 3.00
C GLY A 101 -9.10 -6.84 1.78
N ALA A 102 -9.21 -5.51 1.84
CA ALA A 102 -9.66 -4.70 0.72
C ALA A 102 -8.75 -4.83 -0.51
N CYS A 103 -7.43 -4.82 -0.31
CA CYS A 103 -6.45 -5.03 -1.38
C CYS A 103 -6.54 -6.45 -1.96
N PHE A 104 -6.72 -7.48 -1.14
CA PHE A 104 -6.91 -8.85 -1.59
C PHE A 104 -8.14 -8.99 -2.49
N LEU A 105 -9.27 -8.37 -2.10
CA LEU A 105 -10.47 -8.32 -2.94
C LEU A 105 -10.23 -7.59 -4.26
N CYS A 106 -9.47 -6.49 -4.25
CA CYS A 106 -9.10 -5.78 -5.47
C CYS A 106 -8.25 -6.66 -6.40
N ILE A 107 -7.24 -7.35 -5.87
CA ILE A 107 -6.39 -8.28 -6.62
C ILE A 107 -7.23 -9.39 -7.24
N GLY A 108 -8.14 -10.00 -6.47
CA GLY A 108 -9.03 -11.05 -6.95
C GLY A 108 -9.95 -10.57 -8.07
N ALA A 109 -10.64 -9.45 -7.87
CA ALA A 109 -11.56 -8.89 -8.85
C ALA A 109 -10.85 -8.37 -10.11
N ALA A 110 -9.74 -7.66 -9.97
CA ALA A 110 -8.93 -7.18 -11.08
C ALA A 110 -8.30 -8.35 -11.86
N GLY A 111 -7.74 -9.33 -11.14
CA GLY A 111 -7.20 -10.55 -11.73
C GLY A 111 -8.25 -11.34 -12.51
N HIS A 112 -9.48 -11.43 -12.00
CA HIS A 112 -10.59 -12.05 -12.72
C HIS A 112 -10.96 -11.28 -13.99
N LEU A 113 -11.07 -9.95 -13.92
CA LEU A 113 -11.35 -9.12 -15.10
C LEU A 113 -10.25 -9.26 -16.18
N LEU A 114 -8.99 -9.40 -15.78
CA LEU A 114 -7.88 -9.58 -16.72
C LEU A 114 -7.87 -10.95 -17.43
N ARG A 115 -8.52 -11.97 -16.85
CA ARG A 115 -8.62 -13.31 -17.46
C ARG A 115 -9.67 -13.33 -18.58
N ARG A 116 -9.39 -14.07 -19.66
CA ARG A 116 -10.18 -14.00 -20.90
C ARG A 116 -11.56 -14.65 -20.84
N ALA A 117 -11.82 -15.55 -19.90
CA ALA A 117 -13.13 -16.12 -19.65
C ALA A 117 -13.10 -16.75 -18.26
N GLY A 118 -14.11 -16.45 -17.44
CA GLY A 118 -14.28 -17.05 -16.12
C GLY A 118 -15.76 -17.29 -15.87
N MET A 119 -16.08 -18.23 -14.98
CA MET A 119 -17.46 -18.59 -14.62
C MET A 119 -18.25 -17.46 -13.96
N LEU A 120 -17.58 -16.43 -13.43
CA LEU A 120 -18.23 -15.34 -12.69
C LEU A 120 -18.56 -14.14 -13.59
N PRO A 121 -19.76 -13.53 -13.44
CA PRO A 121 -20.16 -12.32 -14.17
C PRO A 121 -19.15 -11.20 -13.99
N ARG A 122 -18.79 -10.54 -15.10
CA ARG A 122 -17.79 -9.45 -15.10
C ARG A 122 -18.34 -8.22 -14.39
N GLU A 123 -19.65 -8.00 -14.46
CA GLU A 123 -20.32 -6.88 -13.80
C GLU A 123 -20.25 -6.98 -12.27
N GLY A 124 -20.45 -8.18 -11.71
CA GLY A 124 -20.29 -8.40 -10.26
C GLY A 124 -18.86 -8.10 -9.78
N MET A 125 -17.86 -8.51 -10.55
CA MET A 125 -16.46 -8.23 -10.25
C MET A 125 -16.10 -6.75 -10.40
N ARG A 126 -16.67 -6.04 -11.38
CA ARG A 126 -16.53 -4.58 -11.52
C ARG A 126 -17.06 -3.86 -10.28
N GLN A 127 -18.24 -4.24 -9.80
CA GLN A 127 -18.84 -3.63 -8.61
C GLN A 127 -18.03 -3.92 -7.34
N LEU A 128 -17.59 -5.17 -7.16
CA LEU A 128 -16.71 -5.56 -6.06
C LEU A 128 -15.42 -4.74 -6.10
N LEU A 129 -14.78 -4.62 -7.27
CA LEU A 129 -13.55 -3.86 -7.45
C LEU A 129 -13.73 -2.38 -7.09
N GLY A 130 -14.82 -1.76 -7.53
CA GLY A 130 -15.14 -0.37 -7.20
C GLY A 130 -15.37 -0.14 -5.70
N ARG A 131 -16.07 -1.05 -5.01
CA ARG A 131 -16.31 -0.96 -3.56
C ARG A 131 -15.05 -1.25 -2.74
N ALA A 132 -14.29 -2.28 -3.12
CA ALA A 132 -13.05 -2.64 -2.46
C ALA A 132 -11.98 -1.56 -2.62
N ALA A 133 -11.86 -0.95 -3.81
CA ALA A 133 -10.95 0.17 -4.03
C ALA A 133 -11.34 1.41 -3.19
N LEU A 134 -12.64 1.69 -3.02
CA LEU A 134 -13.11 2.76 -2.15
C LEU A 134 -12.77 2.48 -0.68
N ALA A 135 -12.99 1.26 -0.22
CA ALA A 135 -12.61 0.84 1.14
C ALA A 135 -11.09 0.94 1.35
N ALA A 136 -10.29 0.52 0.37
CA ALA A 136 -8.83 0.64 0.40
C ALA A 136 -8.40 2.12 0.48
N ALA A 137 -9.02 3.02 -0.29
CA ALA A 137 -8.74 4.46 -0.23
C ALA A 137 -9.01 5.04 1.16
N PHE A 138 -10.15 4.70 1.76
CA PHE A 138 -10.51 5.13 3.11
C PHE A 138 -9.52 4.61 4.15
N LEU A 139 -9.30 3.29 4.20
CA LEU A 139 -8.41 2.67 5.18
C LEU A 139 -6.97 3.15 5.03
N ARG A 140 -6.49 3.35 3.80
CA ARG A 140 -5.16 3.93 3.53
C ARG A 140 -5.04 5.35 4.05
N THR A 141 -6.10 6.14 3.99
CA THR A 141 -6.12 7.51 4.54
C THR A 141 -5.99 7.49 6.06
N VAL A 142 -6.73 6.60 6.74
CA VAL A 142 -6.66 6.47 8.20
C VAL A 142 -5.29 5.96 8.65
N ASP A 143 -4.78 4.89 8.04
CA ASP A 143 -3.43 4.38 8.31
C ASP A 143 -2.35 5.44 8.02
N GLY A 144 -2.48 6.19 6.92
CA GLY A 144 -1.55 7.26 6.58
C GLY A 144 -1.51 8.40 7.60
N ALA A 145 -2.65 8.75 8.20
CA ALA A 145 -2.70 9.73 9.29
C ALA A 145 -1.97 9.23 10.54
N GLN A 146 -2.14 7.95 10.90
CA GLN A 146 -1.41 7.32 12.01
C GLN A 146 0.10 7.31 11.72
N LEU A 147 0.48 6.92 10.50
CA LEU A 147 1.88 6.86 10.08
C LEU A 147 2.54 8.25 10.05
N ALA A 148 1.82 9.30 9.67
CA ALA A 148 2.36 10.67 9.69
C ALA A 148 2.77 11.13 11.10
N VAL A 149 2.09 10.66 12.15
CA VAL A 149 2.47 10.93 13.55
C VAL A 149 3.77 10.19 13.91
N VAL A 150 3.90 8.92 13.50
CA VAL A 150 5.12 8.13 13.70
C VAL A 150 6.30 8.79 13.00
N TRP A 151 6.14 9.17 11.74
CA TRP A 151 7.18 9.83 10.94
C TRP A 151 7.58 11.18 11.52
N ARG A 152 6.63 11.95 12.06
CA ARG A 152 6.94 13.21 12.76
C ARG A 152 7.81 12.97 13.99
N ARG A 153 7.51 11.95 14.82
CA ARG A 153 8.31 11.59 16.00
C ARG A 153 9.69 11.03 15.63
N MET A 154 9.78 10.27 14.56
CA MET A 154 11.09 9.84 14.04
C MET A 154 11.90 11.04 13.54
N GLY A 155 11.24 12.01 12.88
CA GLY A 155 11.88 13.25 12.43
C GLY A 155 12.38 14.13 13.58
N THR A 156 11.71 14.17 14.73
CA THR A 156 12.21 14.90 15.92
C THR A 156 13.48 14.26 16.47
N VAL A 157 13.53 12.94 16.56
CA VAL A 157 14.73 12.23 17.02
C VAL A 157 15.87 12.34 16.01
N GLY A 158 15.55 12.28 14.71
CA GLY A 158 16.53 12.61 13.67
C GLY A 158 17.10 14.01 13.87
N ALA A 159 16.27 15.00 14.22
CA ALA A 159 16.72 16.39 14.39
C ALA A 159 17.62 16.53 15.62
N GLU A 160 17.31 15.82 16.70
CA GLU A 160 18.16 15.78 17.90
C GLU A 160 19.55 15.19 17.60
N LEU A 161 19.62 14.22 16.69
CA LEU A 161 20.80 13.41 16.40
C LEU A 161 21.48 13.75 15.07
N MET A 162 21.11 14.89 14.48
CA MET A 162 21.56 15.32 13.15
C MET A 162 23.09 15.39 13.04
N ASP A 163 23.76 15.87 14.08
CA ASP A 163 25.23 16.00 14.11
C ASP A 163 25.97 14.65 14.11
N ARG A 164 25.25 13.55 14.35
CA ARG A 164 25.77 12.17 14.34
C ARG A 164 25.36 11.39 13.09
N MET A 165 24.56 11.99 12.21
CA MET A 165 24.16 11.37 10.96
C MET A 165 25.15 11.66 9.84
N PRO A 166 25.59 10.63 9.08
CA PRO A 166 26.48 10.81 7.95
C PRO A 166 25.82 11.71 6.89
N GLY A 167 26.58 12.66 6.35
CA GLY A 167 26.09 13.67 5.41
C GLY A 167 25.49 14.93 6.05
N PHE A 168 25.13 14.89 7.34
CA PHE A 168 24.70 16.08 8.09
C PHE A 168 25.79 16.62 9.02
N ALA A 169 26.66 15.75 9.54
CA ALA A 169 27.81 16.13 10.34
C ALA A 169 28.77 17.11 9.63
N ASP A 170 28.78 17.09 8.29
CA ASP A 170 29.63 17.94 7.45
C ASP A 170 29.01 19.30 7.07
N LEU A 171 27.79 19.62 7.53
CA LEU A 171 27.18 20.94 7.30
C LEU A 171 27.99 22.01 8.05
N LYS A 172 28.81 22.76 7.29
CA LYS A 172 29.65 23.84 7.83
C LYS A 172 28.88 25.13 8.15
N ASP A 173 27.69 25.31 7.59
CA ASP A 173 26.87 26.50 7.80
C ASP A 173 25.89 26.28 8.97
N PRO A 174 26.09 26.96 10.12
CA PRO A 174 25.25 26.80 11.30
C PRO A 174 23.82 27.29 11.09
N ALA A 175 23.60 28.28 10.21
CA ALA A 175 22.27 28.78 9.90
C ALA A 175 21.47 27.76 9.07
N LEU A 176 22.14 27.12 8.11
CA LEU A 176 21.53 26.06 7.30
C LEU A 176 21.24 24.80 8.14
N ALA A 177 22.16 24.41 9.04
CA ALA A 177 21.97 23.27 9.93
C ALA A 177 20.74 23.47 10.83
N GLU A 178 20.59 24.63 11.45
CA GLU A 178 19.45 24.92 12.32
C GLU A 178 18.12 24.96 11.54
N GLN A 179 18.14 25.47 10.31
CA GLN A 179 16.97 25.46 9.43
C GLN A 179 16.54 24.03 9.06
N VAL A 180 17.50 23.17 8.71
CA VAL A 180 17.25 21.75 8.41
C VAL A 180 16.70 21.05 9.64
N ARG A 181 17.32 21.25 10.80
CA ARG A 181 16.90 20.66 12.08
C ARG A 181 15.44 20.99 12.41
N THR A 182 15.08 22.26 12.26
CA THR A 182 13.72 22.76 12.52
C THR A 182 12.70 22.23 11.51
N ALA A 183 13.10 22.10 10.25
CA ALA A 183 12.21 21.64 9.18
C ALA A 183 12.02 20.12 9.14
N MET A 184 12.97 19.34 9.67
CA MET A 184 13.01 17.89 9.48
C MET A 184 11.75 17.14 9.98
N PRO A 185 11.19 17.42 11.18
CA PRO A 185 9.96 16.77 11.62
C PRO A 185 8.78 17.04 10.68
N ALA A 186 8.67 18.28 10.18
CA ALA A 186 7.62 18.68 9.25
C ALA A 186 7.81 18.02 7.88
N PHE A 187 9.06 17.93 7.41
CA PHE A 187 9.40 17.24 6.16
C PHE A 187 9.01 15.76 6.18
N PHE A 188 9.40 15.02 7.22
CA PHE A 188 9.05 13.60 7.36
C PHE A 188 7.54 13.39 7.42
N SER A 189 6.82 14.25 8.16
CA SER A 189 5.36 14.20 8.22
C SER A 189 4.71 14.52 6.86
N ALA A 190 5.20 15.56 6.17
CA ALA A 190 4.71 15.95 4.85
C ALA A 190 4.95 14.85 3.80
N ALA A 191 6.12 14.21 3.82
CA ALA A 191 6.43 13.08 2.95
C ALA A 191 5.44 11.92 3.16
N ALA A 192 5.12 11.59 4.41
CA ALA A 192 4.12 10.57 4.74
C ALA A 192 2.71 10.94 4.25
N VAL A 193 2.32 12.21 4.40
CA VAL A 193 1.02 12.73 3.93
C VAL A 193 0.92 12.69 2.41
N VAL A 194 1.94 13.18 1.70
CA VAL A 194 1.98 13.18 0.22
C VAL A 194 1.93 11.76 -0.31
N HIS A 195 2.74 10.85 0.25
CA HIS A 195 2.72 9.44 -0.15
C HIS A 195 1.34 8.80 0.08
N THR A 196 0.71 9.09 1.22
CA THR A 196 -0.66 8.63 1.51
C THR A 196 -1.66 9.18 0.51
N ALA A 197 -1.63 10.49 0.24
CA ALA A 197 -2.54 11.15 -0.68
C ALA A 197 -2.44 10.57 -2.10
N LEU A 198 -1.22 10.26 -2.55
CA LEU A 198 -0.99 9.62 -3.85
C LEU A 198 -1.63 8.23 -3.92
N VAL A 199 -1.37 7.36 -2.93
CA VAL A 199 -1.89 5.98 -2.93
C VAL A 199 -3.41 5.95 -2.75
N ALA A 200 -3.93 6.67 -1.75
CA ALA A 200 -5.36 6.75 -1.48
C ALA A 200 -6.12 7.42 -2.64
N GLY A 201 -5.55 8.48 -3.21
CA GLY A 201 -6.10 9.16 -4.38
C GLY A 201 -6.17 8.25 -5.60
N LEU A 202 -5.15 7.43 -5.86
CA LEU A 202 -5.17 6.48 -6.96
C LEU A 202 -6.25 5.40 -6.77
N PHE A 203 -6.41 4.87 -5.55
CA PHE A 203 -7.52 3.97 -5.24
C PHE A 203 -8.89 4.63 -5.43
N LEU A 204 -9.03 5.89 -5.02
CA LEU A 204 -10.28 6.64 -5.20
C LEU A 204 -10.59 6.86 -6.68
N LEU A 205 -9.59 7.24 -7.49
CA LEU A 205 -9.73 7.38 -8.94
C LEU A 205 -10.15 6.07 -9.59
N LEU A 206 -9.54 4.94 -9.20
CA LEU A 206 -9.92 3.62 -9.68
C LEU A 206 -11.34 3.25 -9.25
N ALA A 207 -11.71 3.52 -8.00
CA ALA A 207 -13.06 3.29 -7.49
C ALA A 207 -14.12 4.05 -8.30
N GLN A 208 -13.87 5.34 -8.56
CA GLN A 208 -14.76 6.17 -9.38
C GLN A 208 -14.81 5.70 -10.83
N TYR A 209 -13.66 5.38 -11.42
CA TYR A 209 -13.58 4.87 -12.79
C TYR A 209 -14.38 3.58 -12.96
N PHE A 210 -14.15 2.59 -12.09
CA PHE A 210 -14.86 1.31 -12.17
C PHE A 210 -16.34 1.43 -11.85
N ARG A 211 -16.78 2.43 -11.07
CA ARG A 211 -18.20 2.71 -10.80
C ARG A 211 -18.90 3.48 -11.92
N SER A 212 -18.17 4.11 -12.83
CA SER A 212 -18.74 4.95 -13.89
C SER A 212 -19.67 4.20 -14.85
N GLU A 213 -20.70 4.90 -15.33
CA GLU A 213 -21.68 4.42 -16.30
C GLU A 213 -21.04 3.94 -17.62
N ARG A 214 -19.99 4.64 -18.05
CA ARG A 214 -19.21 4.27 -19.24
C ARG A 214 -18.57 2.90 -19.09
N VAL A 215 -17.90 2.63 -17.96
CA VAL A 215 -17.25 1.34 -17.72
C VAL A 215 -18.29 0.23 -17.54
N ARG A 216 -19.41 0.53 -16.88
CA ARG A 216 -20.56 -0.39 -16.78
C ARG A 216 -21.06 -0.85 -18.15
N ALA A 217 -21.34 0.10 -19.05
CA ALA A 217 -21.81 -0.21 -20.41
C ALA A 217 -20.77 -1.03 -21.21
N LEU A 218 -19.48 -0.68 -21.08
CA LEU A 218 -18.38 -1.39 -21.75
C LEU A 218 -18.18 -2.82 -21.25
N VAL A 219 -18.40 -3.07 -19.95
CA VAL A 219 -18.30 -4.41 -19.36
C VAL A 219 -19.53 -5.24 -19.70
N ALA A 220 -20.74 -4.66 -19.63
CA ALA A 220 -21.99 -5.32 -19.97
C ALA A 220 -22.05 -5.74 -21.45
N ALA A 221 -21.52 -4.92 -22.38
CA ALA A 221 -21.42 -5.26 -23.80
C ALA A 221 -20.49 -6.45 -24.10
N GLN A 222 -19.73 -6.92 -23.11
CA GLN A 222 -18.77 -8.02 -23.22
C GLN A 222 -19.21 -9.26 -22.43
N GLU A 223 -20.37 -9.22 -21.76
CA GLU A 223 -20.96 -10.42 -21.16
C GLU A 223 -21.62 -11.27 -22.25
N PRO A 224 -21.30 -12.57 -22.34
CA PRO A 224 -21.99 -13.46 -23.27
C PRO A 224 -23.48 -13.47 -22.93
N GLN A 225 -24.35 -13.38 -23.96
CA GLN A 225 -25.79 -13.58 -23.83
C GLN A 225 -26.08 -15.04 -23.46
N LEU A 226 -25.76 -15.45 -22.24
CA LEU A 226 -26.23 -16.71 -21.67
C LEU A 226 -27.69 -16.51 -21.30
N GLY A 227 -28.58 -16.68 -22.28
CA GLY A 227 -30.03 -16.69 -22.04
C GLY A 227 -30.94 -16.19 -23.14
N ARG A 228 -30.52 -16.09 -24.41
CA ARG A 228 -31.43 -15.72 -25.51
C ARG A 228 -31.87 -16.85 -26.43
N ASP A 229 -31.25 -18.02 -26.32
CA ASP A 229 -31.53 -19.20 -27.16
C ASP A 229 -31.88 -20.45 -26.33
N ALA A 230 -32.51 -20.28 -25.17
CA ALA A 230 -33.10 -21.39 -24.40
C ALA A 230 -34.63 -21.26 -24.38
#